data_AF-A0A1Q9ANE6-F1
#
_entry.id   AF-A0A1Q9ANE6-F1
#
_cell.length_a   1.000
_cell.length_b   1.000
_cell.length_c   1.000
_cell.angle_alpha   90.00
_cell.angle_beta   90.00
_cell.angle_gamma   90.00
#
_symmetry.space_group_name_H-M   'P 1'
#
loop_
_entity.id
_entity.type
_entity.pdbx_description
1 polymer ?
#
loop_
_entity_poly.entity_id
_entity_poly.type
_entity_poly.pdbx_seq_one_letter_code
_entity_poly.pdbx_strand_id
1 'polypeptide(L)'
;MDTHSLDKALLECGHKYVDALEHLGMKPECAFWAYDEELEQFFLVLITSMFDYAGPLKLAEKLFKAYNSHGLPAEIDPFQVRLHSPKQTIYRNIAPLLTQRITGADFALENPHVNIPESLLSQPIAIRSDGLYVHPDWIYRFAPVKRNEVGRQWNKFVTRVDSLAA
;
A
#
# COMPACT_ATOMS: atom_id res chain seq x y z
N MET A 1 7.71 -7.63 -24.30
CA MET A 1 8.55 -8.00 -23.14
C MET A 1 8.12 -7.07 -22.03
N ASP A 2 7.44 -7.60 -21.00
CA ASP A 2 7.03 -6.79 -19.85
C ASP A 2 8.26 -6.53 -18.99
N THR A 3 8.90 -5.37 -19.20
CA THR A 3 10.22 -5.04 -18.67
C THR A 3 10.26 -4.90 -17.13
N HIS A 4 9.10 -4.94 -16.46
CA HIS A 4 9.00 -4.74 -15.02
C HIS A 4 8.12 -5.80 -14.36
N SER A 5 8.41 -7.09 -14.57
CA SER A 5 7.75 -8.16 -13.79
C SER A 5 8.30 -8.19 -12.37
N LEU A 6 7.45 -7.91 -11.39
CA LEU A 6 7.81 -8.07 -9.98
C LEU A 6 7.97 -9.55 -9.64
N ASP A 7 9.08 -9.92 -9.00
CA ASP A 7 9.34 -11.30 -8.56
C ASP A 7 8.26 -11.77 -7.57
N LYS A 8 7.86 -13.03 -7.70
CA LYS A 8 6.90 -13.69 -6.80
C LYS A 8 7.37 -13.63 -5.35
N ALA A 9 8.68 -13.76 -5.10
CA ALA A 9 9.22 -13.64 -3.75
C ALA A 9 8.96 -12.25 -3.14
N LEU A 10 9.12 -11.18 -3.93
CA LEU A 10 8.84 -9.80 -3.49
C LEU A 10 7.34 -9.55 -3.28
N LEU A 11 6.49 -10.17 -4.11
CA LEU A 11 5.04 -10.15 -3.90
C LEU A 11 4.64 -10.76 -2.56
N GLU A 12 5.18 -11.94 -2.23
CA GLU A 12 4.93 -12.60 -0.96
C GLU A 12 5.48 -11.81 0.23
N CYS A 13 6.65 -11.17 0.07
CA CYS A 13 7.22 -10.30 1.11
C CYS A 13 6.33 -9.08 1.37
N GLY A 14 5.80 -8.44 0.31
CA GLY A 14 4.89 -7.31 0.44
C GLY A 14 3.61 -7.67 1.21
N HIS A 15 3.02 -8.84 0.92
CA HIS A 15 1.89 -9.37 1.70
C HIS A 15 2.23 -9.53 3.18
N LYS A 16 3.32 -10.24 3.49
CA LYS A 16 3.77 -10.45 4.89
C LYS A 16 4.02 -9.13 5.61
N TYR A 17 4.55 -8.14 4.91
CA TYR A 17 4.83 -6.82 5.47
C TYR A 17 3.53 -6.07 5.81
N VAL A 18 2.56 -6.06 4.91
CA VAL A 18 1.24 -5.44 5.16
C VAL A 18 0.53 -6.15 6.31
N ASP A 19 0.55 -7.48 6.35
CA ASP A 19 -0.02 -8.25 7.45
C ASP A 19 0.66 -7.89 8.78
N ALA A 20 2.00 -7.82 8.81
CA ALA A 20 2.74 -7.42 10.00
C ALA A 20 2.37 -6.00 10.47
N LEU A 21 2.23 -5.04 9.55
CA LEU A 21 1.75 -3.69 9.89
C LEU A 21 0.36 -3.71 10.54
N GLU A 22 -0.56 -4.50 10.00
CA GLU A 22 -1.91 -4.62 10.57
C GLU A 22 -1.89 -5.23 11.97
N HIS A 23 -1.02 -6.22 12.19
CA HIS A 23 -0.76 -6.80 13.52
C HIS A 23 -0.12 -5.79 14.47
N LEU A 24 0.68 -4.85 13.97
CA LEU A 24 1.17 -3.73 14.76
C LEU A 24 0.10 -2.65 14.97
N GLY A 25 -1.06 -2.73 14.33
CA GLY A 25 -2.16 -1.78 14.50
C GLY A 25 -2.14 -0.61 13.52
N MET A 26 -1.23 -0.63 12.54
CA MET A 26 -1.25 0.28 11.41
C MET A 26 -1.98 -0.37 10.24
N LYS A 27 -3.08 0.24 9.80
CA LYS A 27 -3.84 -0.23 8.63
C LYS A 27 -3.74 0.84 7.54
N PRO A 28 -2.82 0.69 6.56
CA PRO A 28 -2.74 1.66 5.48
C PRO A 28 -4.04 1.67 4.67
N GLU A 29 -4.42 2.84 4.18
CA GLU A 29 -5.54 3.00 3.27
C GLU A 29 -5.27 2.38 1.92
N CYS A 30 -4.02 2.42 1.47
CA CYS A 30 -3.56 1.73 0.29
C CYS A 30 -2.14 1.20 0.50
N ALA A 31 -1.86 -0.01 0.02
CA ALA A 31 -0.52 -0.59 0.02
C ALA A 31 -0.27 -1.37 -1.27
N PHE A 32 0.83 -1.08 -1.95
CA PHE A 32 1.20 -1.71 -3.23
C PHE A 32 2.68 -1.58 -3.54
N TRP A 33 3.21 -2.47 -4.39
CA TRP A 33 4.51 -2.21 -5.02
C TRP A 33 4.39 -1.24 -6.19
N ALA A 34 5.40 -0.41 -6.35
CA ALA A 34 5.61 0.43 -7.52
C ALA A 34 7.05 0.29 -8.01
N TYR A 35 7.25 0.29 -9.32
CA TYR A 35 8.58 0.40 -9.92
C TYR A 35 8.89 1.87 -10.20
N ASP A 36 10.00 2.38 -9.70
CA ASP A 36 10.48 3.71 -10.00
C ASP A 36 11.41 3.65 -11.22
N GLU A 37 11.04 4.32 -12.31
CA GLU A 37 11.80 4.30 -13.57
C GLU A 37 13.13 5.07 -13.47
N GLU A 38 13.24 6.07 -12.58
CA GLU A 38 14.45 6.87 -12.41
C GLU A 38 15.50 6.11 -11.60
N LEU A 39 15.06 5.42 -10.54
CA LEU A 39 15.95 4.65 -9.66
C LEU A 39 16.11 3.18 -10.09
N GLU A 40 15.36 2.76 -11.11
CA GLU A 40 15.30 1.38 -11.61
C GLU A 40 15.04 0.33 -10.50
N GLN A 41 14.17 0.66 -9.55
CA GLN A 41 13.95 -0.14 -8.34
C GLN A 41 12.49 -0.21 -7.94
N PHE A 42 12.12 -1.31 -7.28
CA PHE A 42 10.81 -1.48 -6.67
C PHE A 42 10.75 -0.87 -5.28
N PHE A 43 9.67 -0.14 -5.00
CA PHE A 43 9.34 0.45 -3.72
C PHE A 43 7.98 -0.02 -3.24
N LEU A 44 7.88 -0.34 -1.94
CA LEU A 44 6.61 -0.62 -1.29
C LEU A 44 5.98 0.71 -0.90
N VAL A 45 4.91 1.09 -1.58
CA VAL A 45 4.19 2.33 -1.35
C VAL A 45 3.09 2.09 -0.32
N LEU A 46 3.13 2.86 0.76
CA LEU A 46 2.11 2.87 1.81
C LEU A 46 1.45 4.25 1.84
N ILE A 47 0.14 4.27 1.59
CA ILE A 47 -0.68 5.47 1.67
C ILE A 47 -1.48 5.42 2.96
N THR A 48 -1.30 6.41 3.83
CA THR A 48 -2.06 6.44 5.09
C THR A 48 -2.37 7.83 5.66
N SER A 49 -3.56 8.02 6.24
CA SER A 49 -3.92 9.24 6.96
C SER A 49 -3.07 9.45 8.22
N MET A 50 -2.39 8.41 8.73
CA MET A 50 -1.41 8.59 9.81
C MET A 50 -0.28 9.53 9.41
N PHE A 51 0.05 9.59 8.12
CA PHE A 51 1.04 10.51 7.57
C PHE A 51 0.69 11.97 7.90
N ASP A 52 -0.57 12.34 7.69
CA ASP A 52 -1.08 13.69 7.99
C ASP A 52 -1.29 13.92 9.48
N TYR A 53 -1.67 12.88 10.22
CA TYR A 53 -2.01 12.98 11.64
C TYR A 53 -0.78 13.11 12.54
N ALA A 54 0.19 12.21 12.38
CA ALA A 54 1.40 12.17 13.20
C ALA A 54 2.55 13.00 12.59
N GLY A 55 2.52 13.19 11.27
CA GLY A 55 3.60 13.76 10.48
C GLY A 55 4.54 12.68 9.91
N PRO A 56 5.17 12.96 8.75
CA PRO A 56 5.99 11.98 8.02
C PRO A 56 7.16 11.46 8.85
N LEU A 57 7.90 12.35 9.51
CA LEU A 57 9.10 11.99 10.28
C LEU A 57 8.77 11.01 11.40
N LYS A 58 7.75 11.30 12.21
CA LYS A 58 7.35 10.43 13.33
C LYS A 58 6.86 9.08 12.86
N LEU A 59 6.13 9.04 11.74
CA LEU A 59 5.68 7.78 11.15
C LEU A 59 6.87 6.94 10.67
N ALA A 60 7.82 7.56 9.96
CA ALA A 60 9.05 6.91 9.52
C ALA A 60 9.85 6.37 10.70
N GLU A 61 10.12 7.18 11.73
CA GLU A 61 10.83 6.77 12.95
C GLU A 61 10.21 5.53 13.60
N LYS A 62 8.87 5.47 13.66
CA LYS A 62 8.16 4.31 14.23
C LYS A 62 8.26 3.08 13.34
N LEU A 63 8.24 3.21 12.02
CA LEU A 63 8.48 2.09 11.10
C LEU A 63 9.91 1.57 11.20
N PHE A 64 10.91 2.45 11.25
CA PHE A 64 12.31 2.06 11.49
C PHE A 64 12.46 1.35 12.83
N LYS A 65 11.81 1.84 13.88
CA LYS A 65 11.81 1.17 15.18
C LYS A 65 11.16 -0.22 15.11
N ALA A 66 10.03 -0.35 14.44
CA ALA A 66 9.35 -1.63 14.24
C ALA A 66 10.24 -2.63 13.49
N TYR A 67 10.92 -2.18 12.43
CA TYR A 67 11.87 -2.97 11.67
C TYR A 67 13.06 -3.43 12.52
N ASN A 68 13.72 -2.50 13.23
CA ASN A 68 14.86 -2.82 14.10
C ASN A 68 14.48 -3.77 15.24
N SER A 69 13.23 -3.73 15.68
CA SER A 69 12.68 -4.63 16.71
C SER A 69 12.15 -5.96 16.13
N HIS A 70 12.42 -6.24 14.86
CA HIS A 70 12.02 -7.46 14.16
C HIS A 70 10.49 -7.67 14.10
N GLY A 71 9.72 -6.58 14.24
CA GLY A 71 8.27 -6.57 14.11
C GLY A 71 7.79 -6.53 12.66
N LEU A 72 8.70 -6.34 11.71
CA LEU A 72 8.45 -6.31 10.27
C LEU A 72 9.42 -7.29 9.56
N PRO A 73 9.03 -7.86 8.41
CA PRO A 73 9.92 -8.71 7.61
C PRO A 73 11.24 -8.01 7.27
N ALA A 74 12.36 -8.71 7.43
CA ALA A 74 13.71 -8.18 7.18
C ALA A 74 14.04 -8.09 5.69
N GLU A 75 13.27 -8.77 4.84
CA GLU A 75 13.43 -8.83 3.40
C GLU A 75 13.09 -7.51 2.70
N ILE A 76 12.35 -6.62 3.36
CA ILE A 76 12.02 -5.29 2.86
C ILE A 76 12.79 -4.27 3.69
N ASP A 77 13.80 -3.67 3.07
CA ASP A 77 14.55 -2.59 3.69
C ASP A 77 13.60 -1.40 3.93
N PRO A 78 13.60 -0.75 5.11
CA PRO A 78 12.81 0.44 5.37
C PRO A 78 12.99 1.57 4.33
N PHE A 79 14.15 1.68 3.68
CA PHE A 79 14.42 2.64 2.61
C PHE A 79 13.69 2.30 1.29
N GLN A 80 13.25 1.05 1.13
CA GLN A 80 12.38 0.64 0.02
C GLN A 80 10.91 0.99 0.28
N VAL A 81 10.57 1.53 1.46
CA VAL A 81 9.19 1.88 1.81
C VAL A 81 8.95 3.37 1.58
N ARG A 82 7.97 3.70 0.74
CA ARG A 82 7.54 5.09 0.48
C ARG A 82 6.24 5.39 1.21
N LEU A 83 6.25 6.46 2.00
CA LEU A 83 5.08 6.90 2.76
C LEU A 83 4.39 8.07 2.07
N HIS A 84 3.08 7.95 1.90
CA HIS A 84 2.27 8.95 1.24
C HIS A 84 1.00 9.28 2.00
N SER A 85 0.52 10.50 1.80
CA SER A 85 -0.77 10.95 2.31
C SER A 85 -1.88 10.62 1.30
N PRO A 86 -3.09 10.23 1.75
CA PRO A 86 -4.27 10.12 0.89
C PRO A 86 -4.64 11.44 0.19
N LYS A 87 -4.07 12.58 0.61
CA LYS A 87 -4.30 13.88 -0.04
C LYS A 87 -3.39 14.14 -1.24
N GLN A 88 -2.31 13.38 -1.39
CA GLN A 88 -1.33 13.54 -2.47
C GLN A 88 -1.85 13.01 -3.81
N THR A 89 -1.26 13.50 -4.90
CA THR A 89 -1.67 13.21 -6.28
C THR A 89 -1.64 11.72 -6.60
N ILE A 90 -0.62 10.99 -6.12
CA ILE A 90 -0.50 9.54 -6.29
C ILE A 90 -1.75 8.78 -5.84
N TYR A 91 -2.31 9.09 -4.66
CA TYR A 91 -3.53 8.45 -4.18
C TYR A 91 -4.74 8.83 -5.04
N ARG A 92 -4.85 10.11 -5.44
CA ARG A 92 -5.98 10.57 -6.27
C ARG A 92 -5.98 9.97 -7.67
N ASN A 93 -4.80 9.66 -8.21
CA ASN A 93 -4.66 9.02 -9.50
C ASN A 93 -4.96 7.52 -9.42
N ILE A 94 -4.53 6.86 -8.34
CA ILE A 94 -4.71 5.42 -8.16
C ILE A 94 -6.12 5.07 -7.69
N ALA A 95 -6.70 5.84 -6.76
CA ALA A 95 -7.97 5.51 -6.10
C ALA A 95 -9.15 5.27 -7.07
N PRO A 96 -9.37 6.08 -8.12
CA PRO A 96 -10.47 5.84 -9.07
C PRO A 96 -10.29 4.52 -9.83
N LEU A 97 -9.05 4.19 -10.20
CA LEU A 97 -8.73 2.97 -10.95
C LEU A 97 -8.94 1.72 -10.11
N LEU A 98 -8.59 1.78 -8.82
CA LEU A 98 -8.85 0.70 -7.87
C LEU A 98 -10.32 0.58 -7.53
N THR A 99 -11.01 1.71 -7.34
CA THR A 99 -12.44 1.71 -7.08
C THR A 99 -13.19 1.10 -8.26
N GLN A 100 -12.84 1.42 -9.51
CA GLN A 100 -13.47 0.85 -10.70
C GLN A 100 -13.22 -0.66 -10.85
N ARG A 101 -12.03 -1.17 -10.48
CA ARG A 101 -11.77 -2.62 -10.46
C ARG A 101 -12.57 -3.33 -9.37
N ILE A 102 -12.64 -2.75 -8.17
CA ILE A 102 -13.35 -3.33 -7.03
C ILE A 102 -14.86 -3.29 -7.29
N THR A 103 -15.42 -2.14 -7.68
CA THR A 103 -16.84 -2.04 -8.01
C THR A 103 -17.20 -2.78 -9.28
N GLY A 104 -16.31 -2.89 -10.27
CA GLY A 104 -16.52 -3.72 -11.45
C GLY A 104 -16.58 -5.21 -11.10
N ALA A 105 -15.67 -5.70 -10.24
CA ALA A 105 -15.67 -7.08 -9.77
C ALA A 105 -16.86 -7.39 -8.86
N ASP A 106 -17.18 -6.51 -7.90
CA ASP A 106 -18.33 -6.65 -7.01
C ASP A 106 -19.66 -6.54 -7.80
N PHE A 107 -19.74 -5.63 -8.77
CA PHE A 107 -20.91 -5.50 -9.63
C PHE A 107 -21.09 -6.70 -10.58
N ALA A 108 -20.00 -7.29 -11.07
CA ALA A 108 -20.05 -8.54 -11.85
C ALA A 108 -20.48 -9.74 -11.01
N LEU A 109 -20.06 -9.79 -9.74
CA LEU A 109 -20.48 -10.81 -8.77
C LEU A 109 -21.96 -10.65 -8.40
N GLU A 110 -22.45 -9.40 -8.24
CA GLU A 110 -23.85 -9.10 -7.95
C GLU A 110 -24.76 -9.15 -9.19
N ASN A 111 -24.22 -8.98 -10.40
CA ASN A 111 -24.95 -8.93 -11.67
C ASN A 111 -24.27 -9.79 -12.75
N PRO A 112 -24.37 -11.13 -12.67
CA PRO A 112 -23.66 -12.06 -13.56
C PRO A 112 -24.07 -11.99 -15.04
N HIS A 113 -25.09 -11.20 -15.38
CA HIS A 113 -25.57 -11.00 -16.74
C HIS A 113 -25.03 -9.73 -17.40
N VAL A 114 -24.33 -8.87 -16.66
CA VAL A 114 -23.72 -7.66 -17.23
C VAL A 114 -22.36 -8.01 -17.79
N ASN A 115 -22.24 -7.93 -19.11
CA ASN A 115 -21.00 -8.22 -19.83
C ASN A 115 -20.06 -7.01 -19.66
N ILE A 116 -19.23 -7.03 -18.61
CA ILE A 116 -18.16 -6.05 -18.45
C ILE A 116 -17.13 -6.33 -19.54
N PRO A 117 -16.78 -5.35 -20.40
CA PRO A 117 -15.76 -5.52 -21.41
C PRO A 117 -14.49 -6.07 -20.77
N GLU A 118 -14.02 -7.22 -21.23
CA GLU A 118 -12.78 -7.87 -20.77
C GLU A 118 -11.58 -6.91 -20.88
N SER A 119 -11.61 -5.97 -21.82
CA SER A 119 -10.63 -4.88 -21.96
C SER A 119 -10.51 -3.96 -20.73
N LEU A 120 -11.56 -3.80 -19.91
CA LEU A 120 -11.51 -3.04 -18.66
C LEU A 120 -10.92 -3.84 -17.50
N LEU A 121 -10.93 -5.17 -17.59
CA LEU A 121 -10.38 -6.07 -16.58
C LEU A 121 -8.93 -6.47 -16.90
N SER A 122 -8.59 -6.54 -18.19
CA SER A 122 -7.39 -7.20 -18.71
C SER A 122 -6.29 -6.27 -19.20
N GLN A 123 -6.49 -4.95 -19.19
CA GLN A 123 -5.37 -4.04 -19.48
C GLN A 123 -4.63 -3.70 -18.19
N PRO A 124 -3.31 -3.96 -18.11
CA PRO A 124 -2.49 -3.45 -17.03
C PRO A 124 -2.49 -1.92 -17.16
N ILE A 125 -3.34 -1.26 -16.37
CA ILE A 125 -3.29 0.19 -16.26
C ILE A 125 -2.02 0.47 -15.46
N ALA A 126 -0.91 0.56 -16.18
CA ALA A 126 0.33 1.12 -15.69
C ALA A 126 0.04 2.54 -15.23
N ILE A 127 -0.15 2.73 -13.92
CA ILE A 127 -0.42 4.06 -13.38
C ILE A 127 0.92 4.77 -13.30
N ARG A 128 1.20 5.60 -14.31
CA ARG A 128 2.34 6.53 -14.27
C ARG A 128 1.96 7.75 -13.47
N SER A 129 2.43 7.82 -12.23
CA SER A 129 2.31 9.00 -11.39
C SER A 129 3.66 9.28 -10.77
N ASP A 130 4.21 10.48 -11.01
CA ASP A 130 5.47 10.92 -10.40
C ASP A 130 6.64 9.93 -10.62
N GLY A 131 6.77 9.37 -11.83
CA GLY A 131 7.85 8.42 -12.18
C GLY A 131 7.65 6.98 -11.70
N LEU A 132 6.55 6.70 -11.00
CA LEU A 132 6.20 5.36 -10.53
C LEU A 132 5.33 4.63 -11.53
N TYR A 133 5.62 3.35 -11.74
CA TYR A 133 4.82 2.38 -12.49
C TYR A 133 4.17 1.40 -11.50
N VAL A 134 2.85 1.25 -11.57
CA VAL A 134 2.09 0.35 -10.70
C VAL A 134 1.29 -0.63 -11.55
N HIS A 135 1.39 -1.91 -11.22
CA HIS A 135 0.53 -2.95 -11.78
C HIS A 135 -0.60 -3.29 -10.79
N PRO A 136 -1.83 -3.55 -11.26
CA PRO A 136 -2.96 -3.88 -10.38
C PRO A 136 -2.74 -5.11 -9.48
N ASP A 137 -1.99 -6.11 -9.95
CA ASP A 137 -1.73 -7.33 -9.18
C ASP A 137 -0.70 -7.13 -8.06
N TRP A 138 -0.11 -5.95 -7.95
CA TRP A 138 0.86 -5.60 -6.91
C TRP A 138 0.21 -4.91 -5.71
N ILE A 139 -1.12 -4.90 -5.66
CA ILE A 139 -1.91 -4.13 -4.70
C ILE A 139 -2.43 -5.06 -3.62
N TYR A 140 -2.00 -4.80 -2.40
CA TYR A 140 -2.33 -5.62 -1.23
C TYR A 140 -3.57 -5.13 -0.51
N ARG A 141 -3.81 -3.82 -0.54
CA ARG A 141 -4.88 -3.21 0.24
C ARG A 141 -5.38 -1.95 -0.43
N PHE A 142 -6.70 -1.77 -0.41
CA PHE A 142 -7.37 -0.52 -0.72
C PHE A 142 -8.64 -0.41 0.14
N ALA A 143 -8.54 0.30 1.26
CA ALA A 143 -9.63 0.42 2.23
C ALA A 143 -9.55 1.79 2.93
N PRO A 144 -10.41 2.76 2.57
CA PRO A 144 -10.38 4.08 3.19
C PRO A 144 -10.65 3.98 4.70
N VAL A 145 -9.81 4.64 5.50
CA VAL A 145 -9.97 4.71 6.95
C VAL A 145 -10.85 5.91 7.31
N LYS A 146 -11.77 5.71 8.26
CA LYS A 146 -12.59 6.79 8.78
C LYS A 146 -11.73 7.78 9.56
N ARG A 147 -11.87 9.08 9.30
CA ARG A 147 -11.04 10.13 9.93
C ARG A 147 -11.01 10.08 11.46
N ASN A 148 -12.11 9.70 12.08
CA ASN A 148 -12.22 9.59 13.55
C ASN A 148 -11.46 8.39 14.14
N GLU A 149 -11.00 7.44 13.32
CA GLU A 149 -10.25 6.27 13.78
C GLU A 149 -8.73 6.45 13.71
N VAL A 150 -8.24 7.44 12.95
CA VAL A 150 -6.81 7.62 12.68
C VAL A 150 -5.99 7.76 13.97
N GLY A 151 -6.44 8.60 14.91
CA GLY A 151 -5.75 8.77 16.20
C GLY A 151 -5.74 7.50 17.06
N ARG A 152 -6.83 6.73 17.05
CA ARG A 152 -6.90 5.44 17.77
C ARG A 152 -5.95 4.42 17.15
N GLN A 153 -5.90 4.33 15.83
CA GLN A 153 -4.99 3.43 15.14
C GLN A 153 -3.52 3.85 15.36
N TRP A 154 -3.22 5.15 15.33
CA TRP A 154 -1.89 5.67 15.64
C TRP A 154 -1.43 5.29 17.04
N ASN A 155 -2.27 5.54 18.06
CA ASN A 155 -1.92 5.18 19.43
C ASN A 155 -1.68 3.68 19.58
N LYS A 156 -2.53 2.85 18.95
CA LYS A 156 -2.36 1.40 18.95
C LYS A 156 -1.05 0.97 18.30
N PHE A 157 -0.69 1.59 17.18
CA PHE A 157 0.58 1.38 16.48
C PHE A 157 1.78 1.73 17.36
N VAL A 158 1.79 2.94 17.92
CA VAL A 158 2.85 3.40 18.82
C VAL A 158 3.02 2.47 20.01
N THR A 159 1.93 2.13 20.71
CA THR A 159 1.99 1.24 21.89
C THR A 159 2.55 -0.13 21.54
N ARG A 160 2.14 -0.72 20.41
CA ARG A 160 2.61 -2.05 19.99
C ARG A 160 4.09 -2.01 19.57
N VAL A 161 4.50 -1.01 18.79
CA VAL A 161 5.92 -0.84 18.41
C VAL A 161 6.79 -0.59 19.63
N ASP A 162 6.33 0.23 20.58
CA ASP A 162 7.10 0.52 21.79
C ASP A 162 7.21 -0.71 22.70
N SER A 163 6.20 -1.59 22.71
CA SER A 163 6.26 -2.86 23.45
C SER A 163 7.19 -3.91 22.84
N LEU A 164 7.54 -3.81 21.54
CA LEU A 164 8.51 -4.70 20.92
C LEU A 164 9.95 -4.36 21.28
N ALA A 165 10.21 -3.10 21.67
CA ALA A 165 11.54 -2.59 21.96
C ALA A 165 11.83 -2.51 23.48
N ALA A 166 10.89 -2.97 24.31
CA ALA A 166 10.98 -3.01 25.77
C ALA A 166 11.42 -4.39 26.23
#